data_AF-A0A3M2AT57-F1
#
_entry.id   AF-A0A3M2AT57-F1
#
_cell.length_a   1.000
_cell.length_b   1.000
_cell.length_c   1.000
_cell.angle_alpha   90.00
_cell.angle_beta   90.00
_cell.angle_gamma   90.00
#
_symmetry.space_group_name_H-M   'P 1'
#
loop_
_entity.id
_entity.type
_entity.pdbx_description
1 polymer ?
#
loop_
_entity_poly.entity_id
_entity_poly.type
_entity_poly.pdbx_seq_one_letter_code
_entity_poly.pdbx_strand_id
1 'polypeptide(L)'
;VELAKVAGCVYVAKLAPTNPRRIAKTIRRAILAARHFGPTFIHAYTSCNIEYSIPTEKVLEDARKREKQDFAFYEWMTDEVKAFFEEIEKKPEEVKA
;
A
#
# COMPACT_ATOMS: atom_id res chain seq x y z
N VAL A 1 3.62 -11.59 1.18
CA VAL A 1 3.59 -10.85 -0.10
C VAL A 1 4.10 -11.69 -1.27
N GLU A 2 5.03 -12.64 -1.05
CA GLU A 2 5.56 -13.49 -2.13
C GLU A 2 4.50 -14.30 -2.89
N LEU A 3 3.51 -14.88 -2.21
CA LEU A 3 2.43 -15.63 -2.88
C LEU A 3 1.66 -14.76 -3.88
N ALA A 4 1.46 -13.47 -3.60
CA ALA A 4 0.77 -12.57 -4.53
C ALA A 4 1.59 -12.35 -5.82
N LYS A 5 2.93 -12.26 -5.70
CA LYS A 5 3.82 -12.16 -6.86
C LYS A 5 3.78 -13.43 -7.70
N VAL A 6 3.86 -14.59 -7.05
CA VAL A 6 3.79 -15.90 -7.72
C VAL A 6 2.42 -16.11 -8.38
N ALA A 7 1.34 -15.59 -7.78
CA ALA A 7 0.00 -15.61 -8.33
C ALA A 7 -0.22 -14.62 -9.51
N GLY A 8 0.82 -13.90 -9.95
CA GLY A 8 0.75 -13.00 -11.10
C GLY A 8 0.20 -11.61 -10.81
N CYS A 9 0.18 -11.16 -9.54
CA CYS A 9 -0.12 -9.75 -9.27
C CYS A 9 0.96 -8.85 -9.86
N VAL A 10 0.56 -7.76 -10.51
CA VAL A 10 1.47 -6.81 -11.18
C VAL A 10 1.95 -5.69 -10.24
N TYR A 11 1.25 -5.51 -9.11
CA TYR A 11 1.60 -4.57 -8.05
C TYR A 11 1.27 -5.20 -6.69
N VAL A 12 2.24 -5.16 -5.77
CA VAL A 12 2.13 -5.72 -4.43
C VAL A 12 2.66 -4.73 -3.41
N ALA A 13 1.86 -4.41 -2.40
CA ALA A 13 2.30 -3.57 -1.28
C ALA A 13 1.99 -4.21 0.08
N LYS A 14 2.83 -3.93 1.08
CA LYS A 14 2.55 -4.19 2.51
C LYS A 14 2.71 -2.89 3.27
N LEU A 15 1.75 -2.55 4.12
CA LEU A 15 1.77 -1.28 4.85
C LEU A 15 0.96 -1.32 6.16
N ALA A 16 1.30 -0.42 7.07
CA ALA A 16 0.51 -0.09 8.25
C ALA A 16 -0.23 1.25 8.04
N PRO A 17 -1.31 1.53 8.80
CA PRO A 17 -2.15 2.72 8.59
C PRO A 17 -1.55 4.00 9.18
N THR A 18 -0.24 4.03 9.41
CA THR A 18 0.47 5.06 10.18
C THR A 18 0.81 6.31 9.37
N ASN A 19 0.77 6.22 8.04
CA ASN A 19 1.07 7.32 7.12
C ASN A 19 -0.03 7.47 6.05
N PRO A 20 -1.01 8.37 6.26
CA PRO A 20 -2.14 8.55 5.33
C PRO A 20 -1.72 8.93 3.91
N ARG A 21 -0.67 9.73 3.72
CA ARG A 21 -0.17 10.10 2.39
C ARG A 21 0.36 8.89 1.64
N ARG A 22 1.07 8.00 2.34
CA ARG A 22 1.57 6.75 1.77
C ARG A 22 0.42 5.82 1.39
N ILE A 23 -0.58 5.68 2.26
CA ILE A 23 -1.78 4.88 1.99
C ILE A 23 -2.48 5.38 0.71
N ALA A 24 -2.75 6.69 0.63
CA ALA A 24 -3.41 7.28 -0.52
C ALA A 24 -2.62 7.03 -1.83
N LYS A 25 -1.29 7.22 -1.79
CA LYS A 25 -0.42 6.93 -2.94
C LYS A 25 -0.45 5.45 -3.34
N THR A 26 -0.32 4.54 -2.37
CA THR A 26 -0.37 3.09 -2.61
C THR A 26 -1.71 2.63 -3.19
N ILE A 27 -2.83 3.13 -2.66
CA ILE A 27 -4.17 2.79 -3.19
C ILE A 27 -4.32 3.32 -4.61
N ARG A 28 -3.94 4.58 -4.87
CA ARG A 28 -4.00 5.16 -6.23
C ARG A 28 -3.18 4.33 -7.22
N ARG A 29 -1.93 3.98 -6.86
CA ARG A 29 -1.06 3.13 -7.68
C ARG A 29 -1.67 1.75 -7.90
N ALA A 30 -2.12 1.07 -6.86
CA ALA A 30 -2.73 -0.26 -6.98
C ALA A 30 -3.96 -0.26 -7.90
N ILE A 31 -4.80 0.78 -7.83
CA ILE A 31 -5.95 0.94 -8.72
C ILE A 31 -5.51 1.17 -10.17
N LEU A 32 -4.52 2.03 -10.40
CA LEU A 32 -4.03 2.31 -11.76
C LEU A 32 -3.34 1.10 -12.38
N ALA A 33 -2.49 0.40 -11.61
CA ALA A 33 -1.89 -0.86 -12.04
C ALA A 33 -2.97 -1.92 -12.35
N ALA A 34 -4.01 -2.02 -11.51
CA ALA A 34 -5.15 -2.91 -11.73
C ALA A 34 -5.90 -2.63 -13.03
N ARG A 35 -6.08 -1.34 -13.36
CA ARG A 35 -6.80 -0.91 -14.56
C ARG A 35 -6.05 -1.18 -15.86
N HIS A 36 -4.72 -1.14 -15.84
CA HIS A 36 -3.92 -1.14 -17.06
C HIS A 36 -3.12 -2.43 -17.29
N PHE A 37 -2.71 -3.14 -16.23
CA PHE A 37 -1.71 -4.20 -16.35
C PHE A 37 -2.17 -5.55 -15.79
N GLY A 38 -2.99 -5.58 -14.73
CA GLY A 38 -3.45 -6.84 -14.15
C GLY A 38 -3.68 -6.79 -12.63
N PRO A 39 -3.94 -7.93 -11.98
CA PRO A 39 -4.37 -7.96 -10.58
C PRO A 39 -3.34 -7.35 -9.63
N THR A 40 -3.80 -6.75 -8.53
CA THR A 40 -2.94 -6.11 -7.52
C THR A 40 -3.28 -6.60 -6.12
N PHE A 41 -2.32 -6.52 -5.20
CA PHE A 41 -2.48 -7.00 -3.83
C PHE A 41 -1.94 -5.99 -2.81
N ILE A 42 -2.74 -5.68 -1.79
CA ILE A 42 -2.33 -4.86 -0.65
C ILE A 42 -2.50 -5.67 0.63
N HIS A 43 -1.40 -5.87 1.35
CA HIS A 43 -1.41 -6.42 2.70
C HIS A 43 -1.37 -5.26 3.71
N ALA A 44 -2.54 -4.84 4.19
CA ALA A 44 -2.68 -3.76 5.16
C ALA A 44 -2.79 -4.31 6.58
N TYR A 45 -1.99 -3.80 7.51
CA TYR A 45 -2.19 -4.07 8.93
C TYR A 45 -3.40 -3.30 9.43
N THR A 46 -4.25 -3.94 10.23
CA THR A 46 -5.38 -3.29 10.89
C THR A 46 -5.36 -3.68 12.36
N SER A 47 -4.93 -2.74 13.21
CA SER A 47 -5.04 -2.93 14.65
C SER A 47 -6.52 -2.92 15.04
N CYS A 48 -6.99 -3.99 15.68
CA CYS A 48 -8.36 -4.11 16.15
C CYS A 48 -8.38 -4.06 17.68
N ASN A 49 -9.01 -3.02 18.25
CA ASN A 49 -9.06 -2.81 19.69
C ASN A 49 -9.78 -3.94 20.44
N ILE A 50 -10.84 -4.50 19.84
CA ILE A 50 -11.61 -5.61 20.42
C ILE A 50 -10.76 -6.89 20.43
N GLU A 51 -10.20 -7.24 19.27
CA GLU A 51 -9.42 -8.47 19.10
C GLU A 51 -8.17 -8.48 19.99
N TYR A 52 -7.48 -7.35 20.11
CA TYR A 52 -6.24 -7.24 20.86
C TYR A 52 -6.44 -6.75 22.30
N SER A 53 -7.69 -6.49 22.70
CA SER A 53 -8.04 -5.97 24.03
C SER A 53 -7.19 -4.75 24.44
N ILE A 54 -6.95 -3.85 23.47
CA ILE A 54 -6.22 -2.60 23.71
C ILE A 54 -7.20 -1.43 23.79
N PRO A 55 -6.89 -0.38 24.59
CA PRO A 55 -7.68 0.85 24.57
C PRO A 55 -7.70 1.48 23.17
N THR A 56 -8.84 2.08 22.79
CA THR A 56 -9.04 2.67 21.45
C THR A 56 -7.97 3.71 21.10
N GLU A 57 -7.55 4.52 22.06
CA GLU A 57 -6.50 5.52 21.93
C GLU A 57 -5.10 4.93 21.68
N LYS A 58 -4.90 3.63 21.97
CA LYS A 58 -3.65 2.90 21.75
C LYS A 58 -3.56 2.21 20.39
N VAL A 59 -4.64 2.20 19.59
CA VAL A 59 -4.69 1.53 18.28
C VAL A 59 -3.62 2.03 17.31
N LEU A 60 -3.39 3.35 17.23
CA LEU A 60 -2.35 3.91 16.35
C LEU A 60 -0.93 3.67 16.90
N GLU A 61 -0.78 3.57 18.22
CA GLU A 61 0.51 3.24 18.84
C GLU A 61 0.92 1.80 18.50
N ASP A 62 -0.03 0.86 18.61
CA ASP A 62 0.17 -0.53 18.20
C ASP A 62 0.52 -0.64 16.71
N ALA A 63 -0.23 0.05 15.83
CA ALA A 63 0.07 0.06 14.40
C ALA A 63 1.48 0.57 14.08
N ARG A 64 1.97 1.59 14.80
CA ARG A 64 3.35 2.08 14.68
C ARG A 64 4.38 1.07 15.19
N LYS A 65 4.06 0.32 16.24
CA LYS A 65 4.92 -0.76 16.74
C LYS A 65 5.05 -1.87 15.69
N ARG A 66 3.94 -2.33 15.10
CA ARG A 66 3.96 -3.35 14.06
C ARG A 66 4.66 -2.90 12.79
N GLU A 67 4.51 -1.64 12.39
CA GLU A 67 5.28 -1.08 11.26
C GLU A 67 6.80 -1.20 11.47
N LYS A 68 7.29 -1.01 12.69
CA LYS A 68 8.73 -1.14 13.01
C LYS A 68 9.20 -2.59 13.14
N GLN A 69 8.28 -3.54 13.28
CA GLN A 69 8.59 -4.95 13.49
C GLN A 69 8.43 -5.72 12.17
N ASP A 70 7.21 -6.13 11.85
CA ASP A 70 6.92 -7.10 10.79
C ASP A 70 6.05 -6.53 9.67
N PHE A 71 5.51 -5.32 9.86
CA PHE A 71 4.65 -4.60 8.91
C PHE A 71 5.28 -3.35 8.31
N ALA A 72 6.62 -3.30 8.27
CA ALA A 72 7.35 -2.26 7.57
C ALA A 72 6.87 -2.12 6.12
N PHE A 73 6.84 -0.87 5.65
CA PHE A 73 6.40 -0.58 4.29
C PHE A 73 7.23 -1.35 3.27
N TYR A 74 6.53 -2.00 2.35
CA TYR A 74 7.12 -2.73 1.24
C TYR A 74 6.28 -2.46 0.00
N GLU A 75 6.95 -2.23 -1.13
CA GLU A 75 6.31 -2.02 -2.42
C GLU A 75 7.11 -2.77 -3.49
N TRP A 76 6.41 -3.47 -4.35
CA TRP A 76 6.96 -4.16 -5.50
C TRP A 76 5.96 -4.07 -6.67
N MET A 77 6.49 -4.05 -7.88
CA MET A 77 5.72 -4.00 -9.11
C MET A 77 6.56 -4.54 -10.26
N THR A 78 5.91 -4.90 -11.36
CA THR A 78 6.61 -5.25 -12.61
C THR A 78 7.28 -4.03 -13.24
N ASP A 79 8.23 -4.25 -14.14
CA ASP A 79 8.97 -3.17 -14.79
C ASP A 79 8.06 -2.26 -15.64
N GLU A 80 7.06 -2.83 -16.31
CA GLU A 80 6.07 -2.09 -17.09
C GLU A 80 5.22 -1.16 -16.21
N VAL A 81 4.75 -1.65 -15.06
CA VAL A 81 4.00 -0.84 -14.08
C VAL A 81 4.89 0.27 -13.51
N LYS A 82 6.16 -0.03 -13.26
CA LYS A 82 7.12 0.97 -12.77
C LYS A 82 7.33 2.08 -13.79
N ALA A 83 7.55 1.74 -15.07
CA ALA A 83 7.69 2.70 -16.15
C ALA A 83 6.45 3.59 -16.29
N PHE A 84 5.25 2.99 -16.24
CA PHE A 84 4.00 3.74 -16.26
C PHE A 84 3.88 4.75 -15.12
N PHE A 85 4.21 4.37 -13.88
CA PHE A 85 4.20 5.31 -12.75
C PHE A 85 5.23 6.42 -12.89
N GLU A 86 6.41 6.13 -13.42
CA GLU A 86 7.40 7.17 -13.71
C GLU A 86 6.89 8.18 -14.74
N GLU A 87 6.13 7.76 -15.76
CA GLU A 87 5.55 8.67 -16.74
C GLU A 87 4.44 9.56 -16.15
N ILE A 88 3.50 8.97 -15.40
CA ILE A 88 2.36 9.74 -14.87
C ILE A 88 2.73 10.60 -13.65
N GLU A 89 3.78 10.25 -12.90
CA GLU A 89 4.26 11.07 -11.78
C GLU A 89 5.22 12.18 -12.23
N LYS A 90 5.82 12.07 -13.43
CA LYS A 90 6.59 13.16 -14.06
C LYS A 90 5.71 14.26 -14.65
N LYS A 91 4.48 13.93 -15.07
CA LYS A 91 3.50 14.94 -15.50
C LYS A 91 2.93 15.61 -14.25
N PRO A 92 3.27 16.89 -13.95
CA PRO A 92 2.69 17.58 -12.81
C PRO A 92 1.18 17.67 -12.99
N GLU A 93 0.45 17.74 -11.88
CA GLU A 93 -1.02 17.83 -11.82
C GLU A 93 -1.59 18.98 -12.68
N GLU A 94 -1.87 18.72 -13.96
CA GLU A 94 -2.80 19.51 -14.77
C GLU A 94 -4.24 19.03 -14.52
N VAL A 95 -4.68 19.09 -13.27
CA VAL A 95 -6.11 19.16 -12.96
C VAL A 95 -6.27 20.20 -11.87
N LYS A 96 -6.24 21.47 -12.27
CA LYS A 96 -6.81 22.54 -11.47
C LYS A 96 -8.33 22.37 -11.53
N ALA A 97 -8.93 22.05 -10.38
CA ALA A 97 -10.35 22.25 -10.15
C ALA A 97 -10.64 23.75 -9.97
#